data_AF-A0A4Y2MIC8-F1
#
_entry.id   AF-A0A4Y2MIC8-F1
#
_cell.length_a   1.000
_cell.length_b   1.000
_cell.length_c   1.000
_cell.angle_alpha   90.00
_cell.angle_beta   90.00
_cell.angle_gamma   90.00
#
_symmetry.space_group_name_H-M   'P 1'
#
loop_
_entity.id
_entity.type
_entity.pdbx_description
1 polymer ?
#
loop_
_entity_poly.entity_id
_entity_poly.type
_entity_poly.pdbx_seq_one_letter_code
_entity_poly.pdbx_strand_id
1 'polypeptide(L)' 'MFLSVKSCKKEDLILVAKEIGENVPTTAKICDLKEIILNSDEYKGDPDFVKGILENAVTDRILQEENPDST' A
#
# COMPACT_ATOMS: atom_id res chain seq x y z
N MET A 1 -9.43 -10.21 2.92
CA MET A 1 -8.67 -9.45 3.94
C MET A 1 -7.81 -8.43 3.22
N PHE A 2 -7.64 -7.22 3.74
CA PHE A 2 -6.81 -6.14 3.16
C PHE A 2 -5.43 -6.62 2.66
N LEU A 3 -4.84 -7.61 3.34
CA LEU A 3 -3.53 -8.17 3.03
C LEU A 3 -3.52 -9.34 2.02
N SER A 4 -4.67 -9.65 1.41
CA SER A 4 -4.79 -10.77 0.45
C SER A 4 -4.24 -10.46 -0.95
N VAL A 5 -3.68 -9.27 -1.17
CA VAL A 5 -3.05 -8.91 -2.44
C VAL A 5 -1.77 -9.74 -2.59
N LYS A 6 -1.81 -10.78 -3.45
CA LYS A 6 -0.77 -11.82 -3.61
C LYS A 6 0.62 -11.28 -4.01
N SER A 7 0.73 -10.02 -4.40
CA SER A 7 2.00 -9.36 -4.80
C SER A 7 2.32 -8.09 -4.02
N CYS A 8 1.73 -7.88 -2.84
CA CYS A 8 2.01 -6.69 -2.03
C CYS A 8 3.47 -6.69 -1.50
N LYS A 9 4.28 -5.74 -1.96
CA LYS A 9 5.67 -5.50 -1.51
C LYS A 9 5.66 -4.47 -0.37
N LYS A 10 6.80 -4.36 0.34
CA LYS A 10 7.00 -3.36 1.40
C LYS A 10 6.73 -1.94 0.91
N GLU A 11 7.18 -1.62 -0.30
CA GLU A 11 7.05 -0.28 -0.90
C GLU A 11 5.59 0.12 -1.14
N ASP A 12 4.72 -0.83 -1.50
CA ASP A 12 3.28 -0.55 -1.65
C ASP A 12 2.67 -0.12 -0.33
N LEU A 13 3.02 -0.80 0.76
CA LEU A 13 2.53 -0.47 2.09
C LEU A 13 3.06 0.89 2.57
N ILE A 14 4.29 1.24 2.21
CA ILE A 14 4.83 2.58 2.50
C ILE A 14 4.02 3.65 1.74
N LEU A 15 3.70 3.39 0.47
CA LEU A 15 2.93 4.32 -0.36
C LEU A 15 1.51 4.49 0.17
N VAL A 16 0.83 3.39 0.49
CA VAL A 16 -0.52 3.40 1.08
C VAL A 16 -0.53 4.20 2.37
N ALA A 17 0.40 3.92 3.29
CA ALA A 17 0.49 4.64 4.56
C ALA A 17 0.71 6.15 4.34
N LYS A 18 1.56 6.54 3.38
CA LYS A 18 1.75 7.96 3.04
C LYS A 18 0.52 8.60 2.42
N GLU A 19 -0.21 7.90 1.55
CA GLU A 19 -1.43 8.42 0.91
C GLU A 19 -2.55 8.65 1.93
N ILE A 20 -2.68 7.79 2.92
CA ILE A 20 -3.65 7.96 4.02
C ILE A 20 -3.14 8.92 5.11
N GLY A 21 -2.01 9.62 4.89
CA GLY A 21 -1.47 10.61 5.81
C GLY A 21 -0.69 10.06 7.01
N GLU A 22 -0.45 8.75 7.07
CA GLU A 22 0.32 8.10 8.13
C GLU A 22 1.84 8.30 7.94
N ASN A 23 2.54 8.45 9.07
CA ASN A 23 4.00 8.57 9.04
C ASN A 23 4.66 7.19 9.11
N VAL A 24 5.56 6.92 8.17
CA VAL A 24 6.24 5.65 8.06
C VAL A 24 7.70 5.77 8.53
N PRO A 25 8.09 5.06 9.60
CA PRO A 25 9.48 4.99 10.02
C PRO A 25 10.36 4.36 8.93
N THR A 26 11.55 4.92 8.70
CA THR A 26 12.51 4.38 7.70
C THR A 26 12.94 2.94 8.02
N THR A 27 12.94 2.58 9.30
CA THR A 27 13.29 1.25 9.81
C THR A 27 12.09 0.30 9.91
N ALA A 28 10.87 0.75 9.57
CA ALA A 28 9.66 -0.04 9.69
C ALA A 28 9.74 -1.32 8.84
N LYS A 29 9.33 -2.44 9.43
CA LYS A 29 9.18 -3.73 8.75
C LYS A 29 7.79 -3.83 8.15
N ILE A 30 7.57 -4.82 7.28
CA ILE A 30 6.26 -5.08 6.68
C ILE A 30 5.17 -5.26 7.75
N CYS A 31 5.46 -5.93 8.87
CA CYS A 31 4.49 -6.08 9.95
C CYS A 31 4.10 -4.73 10.56
N ASP A 32 5.08 -3.87 10.85
CA ASP A 32 4.85 -2.54 11.42
C ASP A 32 4.01 -1.67 10.47
N LEU A 33 4.31 -1.71 9.17
CA LEU A 33 3.54 -0.97 8.16
C LEU A 33 2.08 -1.43 8.09
N LYS A 34 1.86 -2.75 8.16
CA LYS A 34 0.50 -3.30 8.20
C LYS A 34 -0.22 -2.84 9.45
N GLU A 35 0.46 -2.83 10.59
CA GLU A 35 -0.14 -2.37 11.84
C GLU A 35 -0.48 -0.88 11.81
N ILE A 36 0.40 -0.03 11.26
CA ILE A 36 0.16 1.40 11.06
C ILE A 36 -1.10 1.60 10.21
N ILE A 37 -1.18 0.95 9.05
CA ILE A 37 -2.34 1.09 8.16
C ILE A 37 -3.61 0.56 8.82
N LEU A 38 -3.57 -0.62 9.45
CA LEU A 38 -4.75 -1.20 10.10
C LEU A 38 -5.25 -0.37 11.29
N ASN A 39 -4.37 0.42 11.91
CA ASN A 39 -4.72 1.28 13.04
C ASN A 39 -5.06 2.72 12.65
N SER A 40 -4.88 3.12 11.39
CA SER A 40 -5.19 4.48 10.95
C SER A 40 -6.69 4.76 11.01
N ASP A 41 -7.04 6.04 11.15
CA ASP A 41 -8.44 6.48 11.18
C ASP A 41 -9.09 6.25 9.80
N GLU A 42 -8.37 6.47 8.70
CA GLU A 42 -8.81 6.16 7.34
C GLU A 42 -9.18 4.69 7.17
N TYR A 43 -8.35 3.74 7.64
CA TYR A 43 -8.66 2.32 7.48
C TYR A 43 -9.84 1.89 8.36
N LYS A 44 -9.97 2.48 9.55
CA LYS A 44 -11.10 2.21 10.45
C LYS A 44 -12.41 2.82 9.96
N GLY A 45 -12.34 3.98 9.30
CA GLY A 45 -13.49 4.68 8.74
C GLY A 45 -13.93 4.13 7.39
N ASP A 46 -12.97 3.89 6.50
CA ASP A 46 -13.20 3.38 5.14
C ASP A 46 -12.10 2.38 4.72
N PRO A 47 -12.22 1.10 5.12
CA PRO A 47 -11.25 0.08 4.75
C PRO A 47 -11.24 -0.22 3.24
N ASP A 48 -12.33 0.04 2.52
CA ASP A 48 -12.41 -0.20 1.07
C ASP A 48 -11.64 0.87 0.28
N PHE A 49 -11.66 2.12 0.74
CA PHE A 49 -10.81 3.18 0.19
C PHE A 49 -9.32 2.82 0.28
N VAL A 50 -8.85 2.42 1.47
CA VAL A 50 -7.45 2.04 1.68
C VAL A 50 -7.07 0.79 0.86
N LYS A 51 -8.01 -0.16 0.72
CA LYS A 51 -7.84 -1.32 -0.17
C LYS A 51 -7.70 -0.89 -1.63
N GLY A 52 -8.48 0.08 -2.09
CA GLY A 52 -8.39 0.64 -3.43
C GLY A 52 -7.03 1.29 -3.71
N ILE A 53 -6.49 2.04 -2.74
CA ILE A 53 -5.13 2.60 -2.83
C ILE A 53 -4.08 1.48 -3.00
N LEU A 54 -4.15 0.44 -2.18
CA LEU A 54 -3.21 -0.68 -2.25
C LEU A 54 -3.32 -1.42 -3.60
N GLU A 55 -4.55 -1.66 -4.08
CA GLU A 55 -4.78 -2.29 -5.38
C GLU A 55 -4.24 -1.43 -6.53
N ASN A 56 -4.41 -0.11 -6.47
CA ASN A 56 -3.84 0.82 -7.44
C ASN A 56 -2.31 0.80 -7.41
N ALA A 57 -1.69 0.90 -6.23
CA ALA A 57 -0.23 0.86 -6.07
C ALA A 57 0.39 -0.43 -6.65
N VAL A 58 -0.23 -1.58 -6.37
CA VAL A 58 0.22 -2.87 -6.92
C VAL A 58 0.02 -2.92 -8.43
N THR A 59 -1.11 -2.42 -8.94
CA THR A 59 -1.42 -2.42 -10.38
C THR A 59 -0.48 -1.50 -11.15
N ASP A 60 -0.24 -0.28 -10.67
CA ASP A 60 0.68 0.69 -11.27
C ASP A 60 2.09 0.11 -11.38
N ARG A 61 2.57 -0.60 -10.35
CA ARG A 61 3.87 -1.28 -10.45
C ARG A 61 3.85 -2.42 -11.47
N ILE A 62 2.82 -3.25 -11.50
CA ILE A 62 2.73 -4.36 -12.47
C ILE A 62 2.70 -3.80 -13.90
N LEU A 63 1.95 -2.72 -14.14
CA LEU A 63 1.89 -2.05 -15.44
C LEU A 63 3.22 -1.43 -15.85
N GLN A 64 3.99 -0.87 -14.90
CA GLN A 64 5.36 -0.40 -15.16
C GLN A 64 6.34 -1.55 -15.41
N GLU A 65 6.16 -2.71 -14.76
CA GLU A 65 6.98 -3.91 -15.00
C GLU A 65 6.63 -4.60 -16.35
N GLU A 66 5.38 -4.52 -16.83
CA GLU A 66 4.94 -5.13 -18.10
C GLU A 66 5.04 -4.21 -19.34
N ASN A 67 5.35 -2.92 -19.19
CA ASN A 67 5.66 -2.02 -20.32
C ASN A 67 7.04 -1.35 -20.15
N PRO A 68 8.15 -2.04 -20.46
CA PRO A 68 9.45 -1.39 -20.62
C PRO A 68 9.62 -0.61 -21.95
N ASP A 69 8.59 -0.50 -22.79
CA ASP A 69 8.72 0.05 -24.16
C ASP A 69 7.66 1.12 -24.49
N SER A 70 7.93 2.35 -24.06
CA SER A 70 7.66 3.56 -24.86
C SER A 70 8.16 4.80 -24.11
N THR A 71 9.47 5.06 -24.18
CA THR A 71 10.09 6.28 -24.74
C THR A 71 11.58 6.29 -24.42
#